data_AF-A0A957EZI1-F1
#
_entry.id   AF-A0A957EZI1-F1
#
_cell.length_a   1.000
_cell.length_b   1.000
_cell.length_c   1.000
_cell.angle_alpha   90.00
_cell.angle_beta   90.00
_cell.angle_gamma   90.00
#
_symmetry.space_group_name_H-M   'P 1'
#
loop_
_entity.id
_entity.type
_entity.pdbx_description
1 polymer ?
#
loop_
_entity_poly.entity_id
_entity_poly.type
_entity_poly.pdbx_seq_one_letter_code
_entity_poly.pdbx_strand_id
1 'polypeptide(L)'
;TPPRVTVGEGTLLPAAQDSLLHAYHAAQFTSGFEPGAAEFIANDTDPFTYAAGVTSVVHQASISNTVAVGRFGPEIALIAAAAERENPSQVIGTDDPVALALATAVTPNVLIGEELLAAGAYLEGQPGYLASVQVQDLLRLLLSLAILGLAIYALFTATTS
;
A
#
# COMPACT_ATOMS: atom_id res chain seq x y z
N THR A 1 -11.02 13.35 13.76
CA THR A 1 -9.97 14.27 13.25
C THR A 1 -10.04 14.26 11.74
N PRO A 2 -9.88 15.41 11.07
CA PRO A 2 -9.87 15.46 9.61
C PRO A 2 -8.69 14.62 9.06
N PRO A 3 -8.90 13.80 8.02
CA PRO A 3 -7.81 13.04 7.41
C PRO A 3 -6.77 13.98 6.79
N ARG A 4 -5.50 13.64 6.96
CA ARG A 4 -4.36 14.26 6.27
C ARG A 4 -3.68 13.23 5.38
N VAL A 5 -3.32 13.64 4.17
CA VAL A 5 -2.71 12.80 3.14
C VAL A 5 -1.41 13.46 2.68
N THR A 6 -0.33 12.69 2.64
CA THR A 6 0.96 13.15 2.14
C THR A 6 1.38 12.32 0.93
N VAL A 7 1.79 12.95 -0.16
CA VAL A 7 2.23 12.25 -1.37
C VAL A 7 3.72 12.50 -1.64
N GLY A 8 4.42 11.43 -2.06
CA GLY A 8 5.84 11.46 -2.42
C GLY A 8 6.07 11.77 -3.90
N GLU A 9 5.02 11.80 -4.71
CA GLU A 9 5.11 12.16 -6.12
C GLU A 9 4.15 13.33 -6.40
N GLY A 10 4.65 14.39 -7.03
CA GLY A 10 3.87 15.62 -7.24
C GLY A 10 2.66 15.42 -8.15
N THR A 11 2.70 14.44 -9.04
CA THR A 11 1.60 14.08 -9.96
C THR A 11 0.40 13.46 -9.25
N LEU A 12 0.61 12.89 -8.05
CA LEU A 12 -0.43 12.27 -7.25
C LEU A 12 -1.23 13.28 -6.42
N LEU A 13 -0.73 14.51 -6.26
CA LEU A 13 -1.37 15.52 -5.42
C LEU A 13 -2.79 15.88 -5.88
N PRO A 14 -3.07 16.13 -7.18
CA PRO A 14 -4.44 16.41 -7.63
C PRO A 14 -5.39 15.23 -7.40
N ALA A 15 -4.91 14.00 -7.62
CA ALA A 15 -5.71 12.79 -7.38
C ALA A 15 -6.02 12.60 -5.89
N ALA A 16 -5.05 12.87 -5.01
CA ALA A 16 -5.25 12.83 -3.56
C ALA A 16 -6.26 13.90 -3.09
N GLN A 17 -6.17 15.11 -3.63
CA GLN A 17 -7.13 16.19 -3.34
C GLN A 17 -8.55 15.82 -3.79
N ASP A 18 -8.69 15.29 -5.00
CA ASP A 18 -9.99 14.86 -5.54
C ASP A 18 -10.58 13.71 -4.73
N SER A 19 -9.76 12.73 -4.33
CA SER A 19 -10.18 11.61 -3.48
C SER A 19 -10.66 12.09 -2.10
N LEU A 20 -9.93 13.01 -1.46
CA LEU A 20 -10.36 13.62 -0.21
C LEU A 20 -11.67 14.38 -0.39
N LEU A 21 -11.79 15.21 -1.43
CA LEU A 21 -13.00 15.96 -1.71
C LEU A 21 -14.21 15.03 -1.87
N HIS A 22 -14.08 13.96 -2.66
CA HIS A 22 -15.11 12.93 -2.80
C HIS A 22 -15.47 12.27 -1.46
N ALA A 23 -14.49 11.93 -0.63
CA ALA A 23 -14.72 11.35 0.69
C ALA A 23 -15.50 12.30 1.62
N TYR A 24 -15.14 13.60 1.65
CA TYR A 24 -15.85 14.61 2.42
C TYR A 24 -17.29 14.82 1.94
N HIS A 25 -17.51 14.80 0.62
CA HIS A 25 -18.85 14.85 0.03
C HIS A 25 -19.69 13.62 0.41
N ALA A 26 -19.12 12.43 0.30
CA ALA A 26 -19.80 11.17 0.67
C ALA A 26 -20.15 11.12 2.17
N ALA A 27 -19.27 11.65 3.03
CA ALA A 27 -19.49 11.73 4.47
C ALA A 27 -20.47 12.85 4.90
N GLN A 28 -21.02 13.62 3.96
CA GLN A 28 -21.85 14.81 4.22
C GLN A 28 -21.20 15.83 5.16
N PHE A 29 -19.87 15.86 5.20
CA PHE A 29 -19.08 16.64 6.16
C PHE A 29 -18.28 17.75 5.45
N THR A 30 -18.95 18.57 4.65
CA THR A 30 -18.30 19.60 3.80
C THR A 30 -17.70 20.79 4.55
N SER A 31 -18.07 21.02 5.82
CA SER A 31 -17.57 22.15 6.61
C SER A 31 -16.16 21.97 7.18
N GLY A 32 -15.58 20.77 7.07
CA GLY A 32 -14.26 20.43 7.63
C GLY A 32 -13.13 20.27 6.61
N PHE A 33 -13.37 20.52 5.31
CA PHE A 33 -12.33 20.38 4.30
C PHE A 33 -11.31 21.53 4.40
N GLU A 34 -10.07 21.19 4.75
CA GLU A 34 -8.97 22.15 4.69
C GLU A 34 -8.17 21.99 3.38
N PRO A 35 -7.87 23.07 2.66
CA PRO A 35 -7.07 23.02 1.43
C PRO A 35 -5.68 22.36 1.61
N GLY A 36 -5.14 22.39 2.84
CA GLY A 36 -3.88 21.73 3.21
C GLY A 36 -4.02 20.29 3.71
N ALA A 37 -5.17 19.64 3.51
CA ALA A 37 -5.39 18.25 3.92
C ALA A 37 -4.62 17.24 3.05
N ALA A 38 -4.28 17.61 1.79
CA ALA A 38 -3.36 16.85 0.94
C ALA A 38 -2.12 17.69 0.63
N GLU A 39 -0.94 17.14 0.90
CA GLU A 39 0.34 17.84 0.79
C GLU A 39 1.37 17.00 0.02
N PHE A 40 2.08 17.63 -0.90
CA PHE A 40 3.27 17.06 -1.51
C PHE A 40 4.48 17.46 -0.67
N ILE A 41 5.20 16.47 -0.14
CA ILE A 41 6.28 16.71 0.83
C ILE A 41 7.64 16.80 0.13
N ALA A 42 7.99 15.77 -0.62
CA ALA A 42 9.25 15.67 -1.35
C ALA A 42 9.09 14.64 -2.46
N ASN A 43 9.96 14.72 -3.46
CA ASN A 43 9.94 13.78 -4.57
C ASN A 43 10.39 12.38 -4.14
N ASP A 44 9.92 11.37 -4.87
CA ASP A 44 10.24 9.95 -4.67
C ASP A 44 11.73 9.64 -4.83
N THR A 45 12.45 10.49 -5.58
CA THR A 45 13.91 10.45 -5.72
C THR A 45 14.65 10.68 -4.41
N ASP A 46 14.00 11.27 -3.41
CA ASP A 46 14.59 11.65 -2.13
C ASP A 46 13.78 11.03 -0.96
N PRO A 47 13.79 9.69 -0.83
CA PRO A 47 12.90 8.96 0.08
C PRO A 47 13.05 9.35 1.56
N PHE A 48 14.28 9.62 2.01
CA PHE A 48 14.53 10.08 3.37
C PHE A 48 14.02 11.51 3.63
N THR A 49 14.02 12.38 2.61
CA THR A 49 13.45 13.72 2.70
C THR A 49 11.94 13.64 2.84
N TYR A 50 11.30 12.77 2.05
CA TYR A 50 9.88 12.47 2.20
C TYR A 50 9.57 11.96 3.61
N ALA A 51 10.30 10.95 4.10
CA ALA A 51 10.11 10.39 5.43
C ALA A 51 10.28 11.41 6.57
N ALA A 52 11.27 12.31 6.45
CA ALA A 52 11.48 13.39 7.41
C ALA A 52 10.31 14.40 7.42
N GLY A 53 9.80 14.77 6.25
CA GLY A 53 8.65 15.66 6.15
C GLY A 53 7.36 15.01 6.68
N VAL A 54 7.11 13.74 6.37
CA VAL A 54 5.99 12.97 6.95
C VAL A 54 6.09 12.91 8.47
N THR A 55 7.28 12.68 9.03
CA THR A 55 7.52 12.69 10.48
C THR A 55 7.10 14.03 11.11
N SER A 56 7.38 15.14 10.43
CA SER A 56 6.98 16.47 10.90
C SER A 56 5.45 16.66 10.89
N VAL A 57 4.76 16.09 9.89
CA VAL A 57 3.29 16.12 9.79
C VAL A 57 2.66 15.27 10.91
N VAL A 58 3.19 14.08 11.15
CA VAL A 58 2.73 13.18 12.22
C VAL A 58 2.79 13.88 13.58
N HIS A 59 3.90 14.56 13.88
CA HIS A 59 4.08 15.27 15.14
C HIS A 59 3.18 16.51 15.29
N GLN A 60 2.98 17.27 14.21
CA GLN A 60 2.19 18.51 14.26
C GLN A 60 0.68 18.27 14.30
N ALA A 61 0.19 17.21 13.64
CA ALA A 61 -1.23 17.05 13.36
C ALA A 61 -2.03 16.23 14.40
N SER A 62 -1.44 15.85 15.54
CA SER A 62 -2.10 15.02 16.57
C SER A 62 -2.80 13.79 15.96
N ILE A 63 -2.07 13.03 15.14
CA ILE A 63 -2.63 11.95 14.31
C ILE A 63 -2.93 10.71 15.16
N SER A 64 -4.19 10.27 15.19
CA SER A 64 -4.61 9.10 15.98
C SER A 64 -4.24 7.74 15.37
N ASN A 65 -4.22 7.65 14.04
CA ASN A 65 -3.86 6.43 13.30
C ASN A 65 -3.10 6.81 12.02
N THR A 66 -2.13 5.98 11.63
CA THR A 66 -1.35 6.21 10.40
C THR A 66 -1.51 5.04 9.44
N VAL A 67 -1.67 5.35 8.15
CA VAL A 67 -1.68 4.35 7.08
C VAL A 67 -0.61 4.75 6.07
N ALA A 68 0.38 3.90 5.87
CA ALA A 68 1.45 4.09 4.90
C ALA A 68 1.37 3.00 3.83
N VAL A 69 1.05 3.37 2.60
CA VAL A 69 0.88 2.43 1.48
C VAL A 69 1.71 2.91 0.30
N GLY A 70 2.56 2.02 -0.23
CA GLY A 70 3.38 2.31 -1.41
C GLY A 70 4.72 1.58 -1.41
N ARG A 71 5.58 1.96 -2.35
CA ARG A 71 6.95 1.47 -2.41
C ARG A 71 7.82 2.30 -1.47
N PHE A 72 8.28 1.68 -0.40
CA PHE A 72 9.20 2.29 0.56
C PHE A 72 10.46 1.45 0.63
N GLY A 73 11.61 2.05 0.92
CA GLY A 73 12.82 1.37 1.31
C GLY A 73 13.05 1.47 2.83
N PRO A 74 14.31 1.55 3.28
CA PRO A 74 14.66 1.67 4.69
C PRO A 74 14.08 2.90 5.41
N GLU A 75 13.72 3.95 4.67
CA GLU A 75 13.15 5.19 5.19
C GLU A 75 11.81 4.99 5.91
N ILE A 76 11.08 3.90 5.63
CA ILE A 76 9.83 3.58 6.33
C ILE A 76 10.04 3.49 7.84
N ALA A 77 11.24 3.10 8.29
CA ALA A 77 11.57 3.01 9.71
C ALA A 77 11.49 4.38 10.40
N LEU A 78 11.80 5.48 9.70
CA LEU A 78 11.67 6.83 10.25
C LEU A 78 10.20 7.21 10.44
N ILE A 79 9.38 6.95 9.41
CA ILE A 79 7.94 7.22 9.45
C ILE A 79 7.28 6.37 10.54
N ALA A 80 7.62 5.09 10.62
CA ALA A 80 7.07 4.17 11.59
C ALA A 80 7.50 4.51 13.02
N ALA A 81 8.78 4.84 13.25
CA ALA A 81 9.25 5.28 14.55
C ALA A 81 8.63 6.61 15.00
N ALA A 82 8.33 7.52 14.06
CA ALA A 82 7.62 8.75 14.35
C ALA A 82 6.16 8.49 14.73
N ALA A 83 5.47 7.63 13.97
CA ALA A 83 4.09 7.25 14.23
C ALA A 83 3.95 6.55 15.59
N GLU A 84 4.78 5.53 15.87
CA GLU A 84 4.75 4.75 17.11
C GLU A 84 4.89 5.61 18.37
N ARG A 85 5.67 6.70 18.31
CA ARG A 85 5.85 7.63 19.44
C ARG A 85 4.59 8.40 19.80
N GLU A 86 3.80 8.74 18.79
CA GLU A 86 2.57 9.52 18.98
C GLU A 86 1.38 8.58 19.23
N ASN A 87 1.23 7.51 18.43
CA ASN A 87 0.16 6.53 18.55
C ASN A 87 0.57 5.14 17.98
N PRO A 88 0.17 4.03 18.63
CA PRO A 88 0.62 2.67 18.25
C PRO A 88 -0.17 2.05 17.08
N SER A 89 -1.26 2.67 16.63
CA SER A 89 -2.12 2.08 15.60
C SER A 89 -1.68 2.56 14.21
N GLN A 90 -0.78 1.79 13.61
CA GLN A 90 -0.27 2.03 12.27
C GLN A 90 -0.53 0.83 11.36
N VAL A 91 -0.96 1.09 10.13
CA VAL A 91 -1.03 0.10 9.03
C VAL A 91 0.06 0.43 8.02
N ILE A 92 0.86 -0.56 7.65
CA ILE A 92 1.91 -0.41 6.63
C ILE A 92 1.69 -1.43 5.52
N GLY A 93 1.65 -0.97 4.28
CA GLY A 93 1.57 -1.81 3.09
C GLY A 93 2.65 -1.44 2.09
N THR A 94 3.48 -2.41 1.71
CA THR A 94 4.58 -2.16 0.78
C THR A 94 4.93 -3.37 -0.07
N ASP A 95 5.45 -3.12 -1.27
CA ASP A 95 5.93 -4.13 -2.22
C ASP A 95 7.45 -4.35 -2.13
N ASP A 96 8.16 -3.60 -1.28
CA ASP A 96 9.60 -3.73 -1.08
C ASP A 96 9.93 -4.68 0.09
N PRO A 97 10.80 -5.69 -0.10
CA PRO A 97 11.13 -6.66 0.94
C PRO A 97 11.82 -6.06 2.18
N VAL A 98 12.64 -5.01 2.01
CA VAL A 98 13.37 -4.38 3.12
C VAL A 98 12.40 -3.59 3.98
N ALA A 99 11.54 -2.78 3.36
CA ALA A 99 10.49 -2.06 4.07
C ALA A 99 9.50 -3.02 4.73
N LEU A 100 9.17 -4.15 4.09
CA LEU A 100 8.28 -5.15 4.66
C LEU A 100 8.87 -5.78 5.92
N ALA A 101 10.15 -6.17 5.88
CA ALA A 101 10.85 -6.70 7.04
C ALA A 101 10.85 -5.68 8.20
N LEU A 102 11.10 -4.40 7.92
CA LEU A 102 11.04 -3.34 8.91
C LEU A 102 9.61 -3.13 9.44
N ALA A 103 8.60 -3.14 8.58
CA ALA A 103 7.20 -2.95 8.96
C ALA A 103 6.74 -4.04 9.94
N THR A 104 7.08 -5.31 9.68
CA THR A 104 6.73 -6.43 10.57
C THR A 104 7.38 -6.37 11.94
N ALA A 105 8.49 -5.62 12.07
CA ALA A 105 9.14 -5.39 13.36
C ALA A 105 8.51 -4.24 14.16
N VAL A 106 7.75 -3.35 13.52
CA VAL A 106 7.19 -2.14 14.17
C VAL A 106 5.69 -2.29 14.46
N THR A 107 4.90 -2.82 13.52
CA THR A 107 3.45 -2.95 13.68
C THR A 107 2.97 -4.37 13.36
N PRO A 108 1.94 -4.88 14.07
CA PRO A 108 1.27 -6.11 13.68
C PRO A 108 0.37 -5.95 12.43
N ASN A 109 0.02 -4.72 12.03
CA ASN A 109 -0.91 -4.48 10.92
C ASN A 109 -0.13 -4.21 9.62
N VAL A 110 0.50 -5.25 9.08
CA VAL A 110 1.23 -5.18 7.81
C VAL A 110 0.43 -5.84 6.70
N LEU A 111 0.23 -5.12 5.59
CA LEU A 111 -0.40 -5.64 4.38
C LEU A 111 0.68 -6.27 3.50
N ILE A 112 0.58 -7.59 3.29
CA ILE A 112 1.55 -8.36 2.50
C ILE A 112 0.91 -8.85 1.21
N GLY A 113 1.60 -8.64 0.08
CA GLY A 113 1.24 -9.25 -1.20
C GLY A 113 -0.19 -8.93 -1.64
N GLU A 114 -1.06 -9.94 -1.63
CA GLU A 114 -2.45 -9.83 -2.13
C GLU A 114 -3.33 -8.95 -1.24
N GLU A 115 -3.01 -8.80 0.05
CA GLU A 115 -3.77 -7.93 0.96
C GLU A 115 -3.63 -6.45 0.57
N LEU A 116 -2.44 -6.05 0.14
CA LEU A 116 -2.17 -4.69 -0.33
C LEU A 116 -3.00 -4.36 -1.59
N LEU A 117 -3.09 -5.32 -2.51
CA LEU A 117 -3.82 -5.15 -3.77
C LEU A 117 -5.34 -5.27 -3.57
N ALA A 118 -5.78 -6.10 -2.63
CA ALA A 118 -7.19 -6.30 -2.32
C ALA A 118 -7.76 -5.19 -1.42
N ALA A 119 -6.94 -4.46 -0.68
CA ALA A 119 -7.37 -3.46 0.29
C ALA A 119 -8.36 -2.44 -0.30
N GLY A 120 -8.08 -1.91 -1.50
CA GLY A 120 -8.99 -0.96 -2.17
C GLY A 120 -10.34 -1.59 -2.50
N ALA A 121 -10.35 -2.81 -3.04
CA ALA A 121 -11.58 -3.53 -3.38
C ALA A 121 -12.41 -3.91 -2.14
N TYR A 122 -11.76 -4.24 -1.03
CA TYR A 122 -12.43 -4.48 0.25
C TYR A 122 -13.10 -3.20 0.78
N LEU A 123 -12.45 -2.04 0.68
CA LEU A 123 -13.00 -0.77 1.13
C LEU A 123 -14.17 -0.29 0.27
N GLU A 124 -14.13 -0.52 -1.03
CA GLU A 124 -15.21 -0.16 -1.97
C GLU A 124 -16.33 -1.20 -2.02
N GLY A 125 -16.17 -2.35 -1.36
CA GLY A 125 -17.15 -3.43 -1.34
C GLY A 125 -17.38 -4.06 -2.72
N GLN A 126 -16.41 -3.98 -3.63
CA GLN A 126 -16.55 -4.48 -5.01
C GLN A 126 -16.15 -5.96 -5.11
N PRO A 127 -17.10 -6.90 -5.29
CA PRO A 127 -16.82 -8.34 -5.31
C PRO A 127 -16.02 -8.82 -6.54
N GLY A 128 -15.73 -7.95 -7.51
CA GLY A 128 -15.00 -8.29 -8.73
C GLY A 128 -13.53 -8.64 -8.52
N TYR A 129 -12.88 -8.12 -7.47
CA TYR A 129 -11.47 -8.38 -7.23
C TYR A 129 -11.22 -9.78 -6.65
N LEU A 130 -12.08 -10.26 -5.74
CA LEU A 130 -12.06 -11.65 -5.26
C LEU A 130 -12.17 -12.66 -6.41
N ALA A 131 -12.95 -12.34 -7.45
CA ALA A 131 -13.05 -13.15 -8.65
C ALA A 131 -11.75 -13.16 -9.47
N SER A 132 -11.04 -12.03 -9.55
CA SER A 132 -9.77 -11.95 -10.29
C SER A 132 -8.64 -12.78 -9.66
N VAL A 133 -8.54 -12.79 -8.33
CA VAL A 133 -7.56 -13.62 -7.59
C VAL A 133 -7.84 -15.11 -7.80
N GLN A 134 -9.12 -15.53 -7.71
CA GLN A 134 -9.51 -16.91 -7.99
C GLN A 134 -9.20 -17.35 -9.43
N VAL A 135 -9.42 -16.47 -10.42
CA VAL A 135 -9.08 -16.75 -11.82
C VAL A 135 -7.56 -16.85 -11.99
N GLN A 136 -6.80 -15.97 -11.35
CA GLN A 136 -5.34 -15.99 -11.43
C GLN A 136 -4.76 -17.27 -10.83
N ASP A 137 -5.26 -17.73 -9.69
CA ASP A 137 -4.84 -18.99 -9.06
C ASP A 137 -5.16 -20.20 -9.95
N LEU A 138 -6.36 -20.24 -10.54
CA LEU A 138 -6.75 -21.30 -11.46
C LEU A 138 -5.84 -21.34 -12.70
N LEU A 139 -5.54 -20.18 -13.29
CA LEU A 139 -4.63 -20.08 -14.42
C LEU A 139 -3.21 -20.53 -14.04
N ARG A 140 -2.72 -20.13 -12.87
CA ARG A 140 -1.38 -20.49 -12.36
C ARG A 140 -1.26 -22.01 -12.15
N LEU A 141 -2.32 -22.65 -11.63
CA LEU A 141 -2.41 -24.11 -11.51
C LEU A 141 -2.39 -24.81 -12.86
N LEU A 142 -3.24 -24.37 -13.81
CA LEU A 142 -3.32 -24.96 -15.15
C LEU A 142 -1.98 -24.84 -15.89
N LEU A 143 -1.32 -23.69 -15.81
CA LEU A 143 -0.01 -23.48 -16.43
C LEU A 143 1.05 -24.41 -15.83
N SER A 144 1.05 -24.55 -14.50
CA SER A 144 1.99 -25.43 -13.79
C SER A 144 1.81 -26.89 -14.20
N LEU A 145 0.57 -27.36 -14.29
CA LEU A 145 0.24 -28.72 -14.76
C LEU A 145 0.64 -28.93 -16.23
N ALA A 146 0.41 -27.94 -17.09
CA ALA A 146 0.80 -28.01 -18.49
C ALA A 146 2.33 -28.12 -18.65
N ILE A 147 3.09 -27.32 -17.91
CA ILE A 147 4.56 -27.36 -17.91
C ILE A 147 5.06 -28.72 -17.41
N LEU A 148 4.51 -29.22 -16.30
CA LEU A 148 4.88 -30.55 -15.77
C LEU A 148 4.54 -31.67 -16.75
N GLY A 149 3.36 -31.64 -17.35
CA GLY A 149 2.95 -32.63 -18.35
C GLY A 149 3.85 -32.63 -19.58
N LEU A 150 4.21 -31.44 -20.08
CA LEU A 150 5.12 -31.30 -21.21
C LEU A 150 6.53 -31.80 -20.88
N ALA A 151 7.03 -31.51 -19.68
CA ALA A 151 8.34 -31.97 -19.21
C ALA A 151 8.40 -33.50 -19.09
N ILE A 152 7.34 -34.12 -18.55
CA ILE A 152 7.23 -35.59 -18.47
C ILE A 152 7.18 -36.19 -19.89
N TYR A 153 6.35 -35.64 -20.78
CA TYR A 153 6.27 -36.11 -22.16
C TYR A 153 7.62 -36.03 -22.87
N ALA A 154 8.31 -34.90 -22.74
CA ALA A 154 9.65 -34.72 -23.30
C ALA A 154 10.65 -35.75 -22.75
N LEU A 155 10.62 -36.04 -21.45
CA LEU A 155 11.49 -37.04 -20.82
C LEU A 155 11.27 -38.44 -21.40
N PHE A 156 10.01 -38.87 -21.54
CA PHE A 156 9.69 -40.16 -22.15
C PHE A 156 10.16 -40.25 -23.60
N THR A 157 9.95 -39.20 -24.41
CA THR A 157 10.43 -39.19 -25.80
C THR A 157 11.95 -39.23 -25.90
N ALA A 158 12.68 -38.58 -24.98
CA ALA A 158 14.14 -38.59 -24.93
C ALA A 158 14.73 -39.94 -24.47
N THR A 159 14.02 -40.71 -23.64
CA THR A 159 14.44 -42.07 -23.26
C THR A 159 14.18 -43.14 -24.32
N THR A 160 13.39 -42.81 -25.36
CA THR A 160 13.00 -43.78 -26.41
C THR A 160 13.81 -43.60 -27.70
N SER A 161 14.69 -42.59 -27.77
CA SER A 161 15.67 -42.33 -28.84
C SER A 161 17.07 -42.79 -28.45
#